data_AF-A0A531M4K2-F1
#
_entry.id   AF-A0A531M4K2-F1
#
_cell.length_a   1.000
_cell.length_b   1.000
_cell.length_c   1.000
_cell.angle_alpha   90.00
_cell.angle_beta   90.00
_cell.angle_gamma   90.00
#
_symmetry.space_group_name_H-M   'P 1'
#
loop_
_entity.id
_entity.type
_entity.pdbx_description
1 polymer ?
#
loop_
_entity_poly.entity_id
_entity_poly.type
_entity_poly.pdbx_seq_one_letter_code
_entity_poly.pdbx_strand_id
1 'polypeptide(L)'
;RYQVFTDMIRRLIDKGVSFVEIGGNDEIMVTVLSTDAIAIPEGMRILFSYPLPADPSTRRTGMVVAVRKLHLVLPSLIKAGARLEHVYDY
;
A
#
# COMPACT_ATOMS: atom_id res chain seq x y z
N ARG A 1 16.30 -0.56 -0.40
CA ARG A 1 16.04 -1.04 -1.79
C ARG A 1 14.62 -0.67 -2.23
N TYR A 2 13.59 -1.05 -1.46
CA TYR A 2 12.18 -0.76 -1.79
C TYR A 2 11.78 0.72 -1.81
N GLN A 3 12.51 1.61 -1.12
CA GLN A 3 12.14 3.03 -1.03
C GLN A 3 12.07 3.71 -2.40
N VAL A 4 13.08 3.50 -3.26
CA VAL A 4 13.11 4.10 -4.60
C VAL A 4 11.92 3.63 -5.44
N PHE A 5 11.60 2.35 -5.38
CA PHE A 5 10.45 1.77 -6.07
C PHE A 5 9.12 2.32 -5.53
N THR A 6 8.98 2.38 -4.20
CA THR A 6 7.80 2.93 -3.52
C THR A 6 7.55 4.39 -3.92
N ASP A 7 8.59 5.21 -3.91
CA ASP A 7 8.51 6.62 -4.27
C ASP A 7 8.17 6.80 -5.77
N MET A 8 8.73 5.95 -6.64
CA MET A 8 8.41 5.94 -8.06
C MET A 8 6.94 5.58 -8.32
N ILE A 9 6.42 4.52 -7.70
CA ILE A 9 5.02 4.11 -7.83
C ILE A 9 4.09 5.24 -7.40
N ARG A 10 4.36 5.86 -6.25
CA ARG A 10 3.59 7.00 -5.77
C ARG A 10 3.59 8.15 -6.78
N ARG A 11 4.76 8.55 -7.28
CA ARG A 11 4.89 9.65 -8.25
C ARG A 11 4.16 9.37 -9.56
N LEU A 12 4.11 8.13 -10.01
CA LEU A 12 3.37 7.74 -11.22
C LEU A 12 1.85 7.83 -10.98
N ILE A 13 1.37 7.35 -9.84
CA ILE A 13 -0.05 7.45 -9.47
C ILE A 13 -0.47 8.92 -9.35
N ASP A 14 0.36 9.77 -8.74
CA ASP A 14 0.11 11.21 -8.62
C ASP A 14 0.00 11.90 -10.00
N LYS A 15 0.55 11.30 -11.06
CA LYS A 15 0.42 11.75 -12.46
C LYS A 15 -0.78 11.14 -13.19
N GLY A 16 -1.62 10.37 -12.50
CA GLY A 16 -2.78 9.68 -13.08
C GLY A 16 -2.43 8.37 -13.81
N VAL A 17 -1.23 7.81 -13.60
CA VAL A 17 -0.84 6.54 -14.20
C VAL A 17 -1.50 5.38 -13.46
N SER A 18 -2.14 4.49 -14.22
CA SER A 18 -2.58 3.17 -13.77
C SER A 18 -1.64 2.08 -14.29
N PHE A 19 -1.58 0.96 -13.59
CA PHE A 19 -0.73 -0.18 -13.94
C PHE A 19 -1.60 -1.34 -14.40
N VAL A 20 -1.04 -2.21 -15.25
CA VAL A 20 -1.68 -3.50 -15.60
C VAL A 20 -1.04 -4.61 -14.78
N GLU A 21 0.28 -4.65 -14.80
CA GLU A 21 1.14 -5.56 -14.05
C GLU A 21 2.42 -4.84 -13.59
N ILE A 22 3.11 -5.41 -12.62
CA ILE A 22 4.43 -4.95 -12.16
C ILE A 22 5.34 -6.17 -12.11
N GLY A 23 6.36 -6.21 -12.96
CA GLY A 23 7.30 -7.34 -13.01
C GLY A 23 6.63 -8.67 -13.37
N GLY A 24 5.51 -8.64 -14.09
CA GLY A 24 4.69 -9.82 -14.41
C GLY A 24 3.70 -10.22 -13.33
N ASN A 25 3.62 -9.51 -12.20
CA ASN A 25 2.64 -9.76 -11.15
C ASN A 25 1.36 -8.93 -11.37
N ASP A 26 0.20 -9.57 -11.19
CA ASP A 26 -1.13 -8.95 -11.21
C ASP A 26 -1.60 -8.50 -9.81
N GLU A 27 -0.93 -8.98 -8.77
CA GLU A 27 -1.08 -8.61 -7.37
C GLU A 27 0.28 -8.18 -6.78
N ILE A 28 0.27 -7.18 -5.90
CA ILE A 28 1.48 -6.70 -5.23
C ILE A 28 1.25 -6.56 -3.73
N MET A 29 2.30 -6.81 -2.95
CA MET A 29 2.26 -6.56 -1.52
C MET A 29 2.56 -5.09 -1.22
N VAL A 30 1.79 -4.52 -0.29
CA VAL A 30 1.95 -3.18 0.24
C VAL A 30 1.93 -3.23 1.77
N THR A 31 2.76 -2.43 2.42
CA THR A 31 2.60 -2.12 3.85
C THR A 31 2.28 -0.65 4.06
N VAL A 32 1.41 -0.40 5.04
CA VAL A 32 1.06 0.93 5.50
C VAL A 32 1.13 1.00 7.02
N LEU A 33 1.28 2.22 7.52
CA LEU A 33 1.22 2.56 8.93
C LEU A 33 -0.02 3.40 9.21
N SER A 34 -0.79 3.06 10.23
CA SER A 34 -1.96 3.83 10.63
C SER A 34 -2.18 3.76 12.14
N THR A 35 -2.74 4.82 12.71
CA THR A 35 -3.21 4.84 14.11
C THR A 35 -4.58 4.19 14.23
N ASP A 36 -5.45 4.44 13.25
CA ASP A 36 -6.79 3.88 13.19
C ASP A 36 -6.85 2.60 12.35
N ALA A 37 -7.92 1.83 12.56
CA ALA A 37 -8.25 0.72 11.69
C ALA A 37 -8.58 1.24 10.28
N ILE A 38 -7.94 0.67 9.27
CA ILE A 38 -8.18 1.05 7.87
C ILE A 38 -9.28 0.16 7.29
N ALA A 39 -10.29 0.79 6.70
CA ALA A 39 -11.26 0.07 5.88
C ALA A 39 -10.56 -0.60 4.69
N ILE A 40 -10.93 -1.85 4.39
CA ILE A 40 -10.37 -2.61 3.28
C ILE A 40 -11.14 -2.24 2.00
N PRO A 41 -10.53 -1.54 1.02
CA PRO A 41 -11.17 -1.26 -0.25
C PRO A 41 -11.31 -2.54 -1.08
N GLU A 42 -12.22 -2.54 -2.05
CA GLU A 42 -12.42 -3.69 -2.94
C GLU A 42 -11.16 -4.03 -3.76
N GLY A 43 -10.75 -5.30 -3.79
CA GLY A 43 -9.51 -5.74 -4.45
C GLY A 43 -8.25 -5.60 -3.60
N MET A 44 -8.43 -5.46 -2.28
CA MET A 44 -7.39 -5.54 -1.28
C MET A 44 -7.68 -6.69 -0.32
N ARG A 45 -6.63 -7.38 0.13
CA ARG A 45 -6.72 -8.43 1.15
C ARG A 45 -5.63 -8.23 2.19
N ILE A 46 -6.02 -8.03 3.44
CA ILE A 46 -5.06 -7.95 4.56
C ILE A 46 -4.39 -9.31 4.76
N LEU A 47 -3.07 -9.31 4.85
CA LEU A 47 -2.26 -10.47 5.22
C LEU A 47 -1.94 -10.49 6.71
N PHE A 48 -1.64 -9.31 7.27
CA PHE A 48 -1.35 -9.14 8.69
C PHE A 48 -1.61 -7.71 9.15
N SER A 49 -1.82 -7.54 10.45
CA SER A 49 -1.83 -6.23 11.10
C SER A 49 -1.31 -6.37 12.53
N TYR A 50 -0.30 -5.60 12.91
CA TYR A 50 0.29 -5.64 14.25
C TYR A 50 0.73 -4.25 14.72
N PRO A 51 0.68 -3.95 16.03
CA PRO A 51 1.21 -2.70 16.59
C PRO A 51 2.73 -2.64 16.48
N LEU A 52 3.30 -1.45 16.27
CA LEU A 52 4.74 -1.27 16.28
C LEU A 52 5.27 -1.36 17.72
N PRO A 53 6.38 -2.08 17.99
CA PRO A 53 6.91 -2.21 19.35
C PRO A 53 7.29 -0.88 20.00
N ALA A 54 7.81 0.07 19.22
CA ALA A 54 8.23 1.39 19.70
C ALA A 54 7.07 2.40 19.83
N ASP A 55 5.96 2.14 19.15
CA ASP A 55 4.75 2.98 19.21
C ASP A 55 3.51 2.09 19.04
N PRO A 56 2.96 1.55 20.14
CA PRO A 56 1.81 0.66 20.09
C PRO A 56 0.53 1.31 19.56
N SER A 57 0.48 2.65 19.50
CA SER A 57 -0.65 3.37 18.91
C SER A 57 -0.65 3.30 17.38
N THR A 58 0.52 3.07 16.77
CA THR A 58 0.68 2.87 15.33
C THR A 58 0.70 1.39 15.00
N ARG A 59 -0.06 1.00 13.99
CA ARG A 59 -0.10 -0.37 13.46
C ARG A 59 0.54 -0.43 12.08
N ARG A 60 1.30 -1.49 11.83
CA ARG A 60 1.70 -1.90 10.48
C ARG A 60 0.70 -2.91 9.95
N THR A 61 0.11 -2.59 8.80
CA THR A 61 -0.80 -3.48 8.09
C THR A 61 -0.19 -3.84 6.75
N GLY A 62 0.03 -5.14 6.53
CA GLY A 62 0.46 -5.70 5.26
C GLY A 62 -0.73 -6.25 4.49
N MET A 63 -0.78 -5.96 3.20
CA MET A 63 -1.90 -6.30 2.34
C MET A 63 -1.43 -6.65 0.94
N VAL A 64 -2.21 -7.49 0.26
CA VAL A 64 -2.11 -7.69 -1.18
C VAL A 64 -3.12 -6.80 -1.87
N VAL A 65 -2.70 -6.15 -2.96
CA VAL A 65 -3.52 -5.27 -3.78
C VAL A 65 -3.41 -5.71 -5.23
N ALA A 66 -4.55 -5.82 -5.92
CA ALA A 66 -4.54 -5.99 -7.36
C ALA A 66 -3.82 -4.80 -8.02
N VAL A 67 -2.79 -5.05 -8.84
CA VAL A 67 -1.94 -4.02 -9.45
C VAL A 67 -2.78 -3.00 -10.24
N ARG A 68 -3.77 -3.49 -10.99
CA ARG A 68 -4.74 -2.65 -11.71
C ARG A 68 -5.53 -1.67 -10.85
N LYS A 69 -5.66 -1.93 -9.55
CA LYS A 69 -6.37 -1.08 -8.59
C LYS A 69 -5.44 -0.21 -7.73
N LEU A 70 -4.12 -0.32 -7.85
CA LEU A 70 -3.17 0.45 -7.02
C LEU A 70 -3.40 1.97 -7.07
N HIS A 71 -3.68 2.49 -8.26
CA HIS A 71 -3.94 3.91 -8.48
C HIS A 71 -5.22 4.43 -7.79
N LEU A 72 -6.13 3.54 -7.39
CA LEU A 72 -7.33 3.87 -6.62
C LEU A 72 -7.12 3.62 -5.12
N VAL A 73 -6.49 2.48 -4.80
CA VAL A 73 -6.31 2.02 -3.41
C VAL A 73 -5.33 2.91 -2.65
N LEU A 74 -4.15 3.21 -3.21
CA LEU A 74 -3.14 3.98 -2.48
C LEU A 74 -3.62 5.39 -2.10
N PRO A 75 -4.23 6.19 -3.00
CA PRO A 75 -4.80 7.48 -2.61
C PRO A 75 -5.92 7.36 -1.58
N SER A 76 -6.75 6.33 -1.67
CA SER A 76 -7.85 6.09 -0.71
C SER A 76 -7.32 5.78 0.70
N LEU A 77 -6.27 4.97 0.81
CA LEU A 77 -5.60 4.68 2.07
C LEU A 77 -4.98 5.95 2.68
N ILE A 78 -4.31 6.77 1.86
CA ILE A 78 -3.72 8.03 2.31
C ILE A 78 -4.79 9.00 2.79
N LYS A 79 -5.90 9.12 2.07
CA LYS A 79 -7.05 9.94 2.47
C LYS A 79 -7.69 9.45 3.78
N ALA A 80 -7.62 8.15 4.06
CA ALA A 80 -8.07 7.55 5.31
C ALA A 80 -7.04 7.68 6.47
N GLY A 81 -5.95 8.42 6.27
CA GLY A 81 -4.94 8.67 7.31
C GLY A 81 -3.82 7.63 7.39
N ALA A 82 -3.80 6.64 6.49
CA ALA A 82 -2.70 5.68 6.42
C ALA A 82 -1.47 6.30 5.72
N ARG A 83 -0.29 6.00 6.24
CA ARG A 83 0.98 6.35 5.60
C ARG A 83 1.52 5.13 4.86
N LEU A 84 1.72 5.27 3.55
CA LEU A 84 2.41 4.25 2.77
C LEU A 84 3.83 4.04 3.33
N GLU A 85 4.16 2.79 3.59
CA GLU A 85 5.49 2.39 4.05
C GLU A 85 6.28 1.79 2.90
N HIS A 86 5.82 0.67 2.33
CA HIS A 86 6.49 0.01 1.22
C HIS A 86 5.51 -0.55 0.19
N VAL A 87 5.92 -0.48 -1.08
CA VAL A 87 5.44 -1.35 -2.15
C VAL A 87 6.57 -2.33 -2.47
N TYR A 88 6.28 -3.63 -2.52
CA TYR A 88 7.29 -4.68 -2.67
C TYR A 88 7.38 -5.14 -4.13
N ASP A 89 8.53 -4.93 -4.77
CA ASP A 89 8.86 -5.49 -6.09
C ASP A 89 9.55 -6.85 -5.93
N TYR A 90 8.79 -7.93 -6.10
CA TYR A 90 9.29 -9.31 -6.07
C TYR A 90 9.12 -9.99 -7.42
#